data_AF-A0A536X2S4-F1
#
_entry.id   AF-A0A536X2S4-F1
#
_cell.length_a   1.000
_cell.length_b   1.000
_cell.length_c   1.000
_cell.angle_alpha   90.00
_cell.angle_beta   90.00
_cell.angle_gamma   90.00
#
_symmetry.space_group_name_H-M   'P 1'
#
loop_
_entity.id
_entity.type
_entity.pdbx_description
1 polymer ?
#
loop_
_entity_poly.entity_id
_entity_poly.type
_entity_poly.pdbx_seq_one_letter_code
_entity_poly.pdbx_strand_id
1 'polypeptide(L)'
;GKSELGLELISRGHGLVADDAVDLYRVSQTSLEGRCPELLLNLLEVRGIGLLDIKSIFGETAVRRKMRLKLIVHLVRKETLEREFERLPYEPLYEDILDVPVRKAVIAVDAGRNLAVLVEAAVRNTILQLRGIDTYREFIERHQKAMGKPE
;
A
#
# COMPACT_ATOMS: atom_id res chain seq x y z
N GLY A 1 -6.84 -10.39 8.03
CA GLY A 1 -5.52 -10.03 7.45
C GLY A 1 -5.29 -8.53 7.30
N LYS A 2 -6.26 -7.74 6.77
CA LYS A 2 -6.06 -6.30 6.53
C LYS A 2 -5.95 -5.51 7.84
N SER A 3 -6.85 -5.74 8.80
CA SER A 3 -6.88 -5.02 10.06
C SER A 3 -5.70 -5.38 10.97
N GLU A 4 -5.26 -6.64 10.97
CA GLU A 4 -4.04 -7.10 11.68
C GLU A 4 -2.78 -6.50 11.07
N LEU A 5 -2.70 -6.40 9.73
CA LEU A 5 -1.66 -5.66 9.04
C LEU A 5 -1.72 -4.17 9.39
N GLY A 6 -2.92 -3.58 9.45
CA GLY A 6 -3.14 -2.21 9.89
C GLY A 6 -2.61 -1.97 11.29
N LEU A 7 -2.93 -2.87 12.23
CA LEU A 7 -2.42 -2.82 13.61
C LEU A 7 -0.89 -2.92 13.65
N GLU A 8 -0.28 -3.82 12.87
CA GLU A 8 1.18 -3.94 12.78
C GLU A 8 1.80 -2.64 12.25
N LEU A 9 1.24 -2.03 11.20
CA LEU A 9 1.71 -0.75 10.68
C LEU A 9 1.56 0.39 11.71
N ILE A 10 0.45 0.45 12.45
CA ILE A 10 0.25 1.44 13.52
C ILE A 10 1.33 1.29 14.59
N SER A 11 1.64 0.05 15.00
CA SER A 11 2.70 -0.23 15.98
C SER A 11 4.09 0.22 15.52
N ARG A 12 4.30 0.37 14.21
CA ARG A 12 5.52 0.89 13.57
C ARG A 12 5.51 2.41 13.36
N GLY A 13 4.51 3.12 13.89
CA GLY A 13 4.40 4.59 13.84
C GLY A 13 3.61 5.15 12.67
N HIS A 14 2.89 4.31 11.91
CA HIS A 14 2.00 4.76 10.84
C HIS A 14 0.65 5.21 11.38
N GLY A 15 -0.04 6.09 10.64
CA GLY A 15 -1.34 6.63 11.04
C GLY A 15 -2.50 5.91 10.36
N LEU A 16 -3.50 5.47 11.14
CA LEU A 16 -4.78 4.97 10.64
C LEU A 16 -5.64 6.13 10.14
N VAL A 17 -6.19 6.00 8.93
CA VAL A 17 -7.25 6.89 8.45
C VAL A 17 -8.61 6.28 8.74
N ALA A 18 -8.83 5.04 8.28
CA ALA A 18 -10.10 4.33 8.36
C ALA A 18 -9.85 2.81 8.29
N ASP A 19 -10.77 2.02 8.85
CA ASP A 19 -10.85 0.57 8.71
C ASP A 19 -12.24 0.16 8.20
N ASP A 20 -12.30 -0.95 7.46
CA ASP A 20 -13.48 -1.54 6.80
C ASP A 20 -14.19 -0.65 5.75
N ALA A 21 -14.66 0.55 6.13
CA ALA A 21 -15.29 1.50 5.23
C ALA A 21 -14.46 2.78 5.06
N VAL A 22 -14.28 3.21 3.81
CA VAL A 22 -13.49 4.38 3.44
C VAL A 22 -14.30 5.25 2.49
N ASP A 23 -14.53 6.51 2.87
CA ASP A 23 -15.13 7.49 1.98
C ASP A 23 -14.06 8.08 1.09
N LEU A 24 -14.21 7.93 -0.24
CA LEU A 24 -13.28 8.48 -1.23
C LEU A 24 -13.91 9.69 -1.92
N TYR A 25 -13.19 10.81 -1.89
CA TYR A 25 -13.59 12.06 -2.53
C TYR A 25 -12.61 12.43 -3.63
N ARG A 26 -13.12 12.75 -4.81
CA ARG A 26 -12.31 13.39 -5.86
C ARG A 26 -12.14 14.87 -5.54
N VAL A 27 -10.94 15.25 -5.15
CA VAL A 27 -10.60 16.63 -4.72
C VAL A 27 -9.92 17.45 -5.81
N SER A 28 -9.49 16.80 -6.89
CA SER A 28 -9.06 17.46 -8.13
C SER A 28 -9.20 16.51 -9.32
N GLN A 29 -8.83 16.96 -10.51
CA GLN A 29 -8.79 16.10 -11.71
C GLN A 29 -7.87 14.89 -11.53
N THR A 30 -6.84 14.98 -10.68
CA THR A 30 -5.76 13.98 -10.55
C THR A 30 -5.57 13.50 -9.11
N SER A 31 -6.45 13.84 -8.18
CA SER A 31 -6.27 13.50 -6.77
C SER A 31 -7.54 13.07 -6.08
N LEU A 32 -7.40 11.99 -5.32
CA LEU A 32 -8.40 11.44 -4.41
C LEU A 32 -7.96 11.68 -2.96
N GLU A 33 -8.93 11.89 -2.08
CA GLU A 33 -8.76 11.97 -0.64
C GLU A 33 -9.65 10.92 0.02
N GLY A 34 -9.06 10.09 0.88
CA GLY A 34 -9.77 9.13 1.71
C GLY A 34 -10.03 9.68 3.11
N ARG A 35 -11.21 9.36 3.65
CA ARG A 35 -11.66 9.72 5.00
C ARG A 35 -12.37 8.54 5.66
N CYS A 36 -12.53 8.63 6.97
CA CYS A 36 -13.34 7.69 7.73
C CYS A 36 -14.76 8.23 7.95
N PRO A 37 -15.81 7.40 7.77
CA PRO A 37 -17.14 7.70 8.28
C PRO A 37 -17.11 7.98 9.79
N GLU A 38 -17.94 8.92 10.26
CA GLU A 38 -17.92 9.38 11.66
C GLU A 38 -18.11 8.23 12.67
N LEU A 39 -18.99 7.27 12.36
CA LEU A 39 -19.29 6.11 13.20
C LEU A 39 -18.07 5.21 13.44
N LEU A 40 -17.14 5.14 12.49
CA LEU A 40 -15.98 4.24 12.52
C LEU A 40 -14.68 4.97 12.92
N LEU A 41 -14.77 6.25 13.26
CA LEU A 41 -13.59 7.08 13.48
C LEU A 41 -12.72 6.54 14.62
N ASN A 42 -11.42 6.36 14.33
CA ASN A 42 -10.40 5.81 15.23
C ASN A 42 -10.56 4.31 15.58
N LEU A 43 -11.59 3.64 15.07
CA LEU A 43 -11.87 2.25 15.40
C LEU A 43 -11.16 1.30 14.43
N LEU A 44 -10.69 0.17 14.97
CA LEU A 44 -10.11 -0.95 14.21
C LEU A 44 -10.70 -2.26 14.75
N GLU A 45 -11.27 -3.09 13.90
CA GLU A 45 -11.73 -4.42 14.29
C GLU A 45 -10.59 -5.43 14.15
N VAL A 46 -10.25 -6.12 15.23
CA VAL A 46 -9.20 -7.14 15.21
C VAL A 46 -9.79 -8.46 15.64
N ARG A 47 -9.86 -9.40 14.70
CA ARG A 47 -10.40 -10.75 14.95
C ARG A 47 -9.69 -11.41 16.12
N GLY A 48 -10.47 -11.91 17.07
CA GLY A 48 -9.98 -12.56 18.30
C GLY A 48 -9.67 -11.60 19.45
N ILE A 49 -9.70 -10.29 19.22
CA ILE A 49 -9.55 -9.25 20.25
C ILE A 49 -10.85 -8.45 20.38
N GLY A 50 -11.44 -8.04 19.26
CA GLY A 50 -12.61 -7.18 19.19
C GLY A 50 -12.28 -5.80 18.66
N LEU A 51 -13.11 -4.82 19.02
CA LEU A 51 -13.00 -3.44 18.56
C LEU A 51 -11.99 -2.67 19.41
N LEU A 52 -11.03 -2.01 18.75
CA LEU A 52 -9.99 -1.21 19.39
C LEU A 52 -10.15 0.26 19.03
N ASP A 53 -10.05 1.14 20.02
CA ASP A 53 -9.86 2.57 19.80
C ASP A 53 -8.36 2.88 19.67
N ILE A 54 -7.92 3.09 18.44
CA ILE A 54 -6.53 3.32 18.09
C ILE A 54 -6.00 4.62 18.68
N LYS A 55 -6.83 5.67 18.73
CA LYS A 55 -6.43 6.96 19.28
C LYS A 55 -6.14 6.84 20.77
N SER A 56 -7.00 6.11 21.49
CA SER A 56 -6.85 5.90 22.93
C SER A 56 -5.63 5.03 23.27
N ILE A 57 -5.31 4.03 22.44
CA ILE A 57 -4.22 3.07 22.69
C ILE A 57 -2.85 3.62 22.24
N PHE A 58 -2.78 4.20 21.04
CA PHE A 58 -1.52 4.60 20.40
C PHE A 58 -1.30 6.12 20.32
N GLY A 59 -2.28 6.91 20.78
CA GLY A 59 -2.21 8.37 20.85
C GLY A 59 -2.66 9.09 19.57
N GLU A 60 -2.74 10.42 19.66
CA GLU A 60 -3.21 11.29 18.56
C GLU A 60 -2.42 11.10 17.26
N THR A 61 -1.12 10.82 17.36
CA THR A 61 -0.24 10.65 16.20
C THR A 61 -0.47 9.34 15.45
N ALA A 62 -1.22 8.40 16.00
CA ALA A 62 -1.57 7.12 15.38
C ALA A 62 -2.83 7.20 14.50
N VAL A 63 -3.54 8.34 14.48
CA VAL A 63 -4.75 8.53 13.67
C VAL A 63 -4.63 9.75 12.76
N ARG A 64 -5.36 9.74 11.65
CA ARG A 64 -5.43 10.82 10.66
C ARG A 64 -6.87 10.98 10.22
N ARG A 65 -7.37 12.22 10.20
CA ARG A 65 -8.75 12.50 9.75
C ARG A 65 -8.96 12.22 8.26
N LYS A 66 -7.92 12.41 7.45
CA LYS A 66 -7.95 12.27 6.00
C LYS A 66 -6.55 12.09 5.42
N MET A 67 -6.45 11.46 4.25
CA MET A 67 -5.18 11.33 3.53
C MET A 67 -5.40 11.27 2.01
N ARG A 68 -4.45 11.79 1.23
CA ARG A 68 -4.47 11.63 -0.22
C ARG A 68 -4.14 10.19 -0.60
N LEU A 69 -4.96 9.57 -1.45
CA LEU A 69 -4.70 8.23 -1.97
C LEU A 69 -3.66 8.30 -3.09
N LYS A 70 -2.55 7.58 -2.93
CA LYS A 70 -1.42 7.57 -3.88
C LYS A 70 -0.99 6.17 -4.32
N LEU A 71 -1.30 5.16 -3.52
CA LEU A 71 -0.96 3.77 -3.78
C LEU A 71 -2.09 2.89 -3.24
N ILE A 72 -2.49 1.90 -4.03
CA ILE A 72 -3.32 0.78 -3.61
C ILE A 72 -2.40 -0.42 -3.45
N VAL A 73 -2.37 -1.02 -2.26
CA VAL A 73 -1.69 -2.30 -2.04
C VAL A 73 -2.74 -3.39 -2.02
N HIS A 74 -2.80 -4.15 -3.10
CA HIS A 74 -3.75 -5.26 -3.26
C HIS A 74 -3.12 -6.55 -2.75
N LEU A 75 -3.65 -7.07 -1.64
CA LEU A 75 -3.21 -8.33 -1.06
C LEU A 75 -3.93 -9.49 -1.73
N VAL A 76 -3.20 -10.39 -2.37
CA VAL A 76 -3.74 -11.57 -3.07
C VAL A 76 -3.21 -12.86 -2.46
N ARG A 77 -3.91 -13.97 -2.63
CA ARG A 77 -3.33 -15.29 -2.33
C ARG A 77 -2.19 -15.59 -3.29
N LYS A 78 -1.20 -16.37 -2.86
CA LYS A 78 -0.03 -16.72 -3.67
C LYS A 78 -0.40 -17.35 -5.01
N GLU A 79 -1.34 -18.28 -5.00
CA GLU A 79 -1.78 -19.00 -6.21
C GLU A 79 -2.44 -18.04 -7.20
N THR A 80 -3.17 -17.04 -6.70
CA THR A 80 -3.75 -15.97 -7.52
C THR A 80 -2.66 -15.11 -8.13
N LEU A 81 -1.63 -14.74 -7.36
CA LEU A 81 -0.50 -13.95 -7.89
C LEU A 81 0.17 -14.67 -9.06
N GLU A 82 0.50 -15.95 -8.90
CA GLU A 82 1.22 -16.73 -9.90
C GLU A 82 0.42 -16.95 -11.19
N ARG A 83 -0.91 -16.92 -11.10
CA ARG A 83 -1.81 -17.12 -12.25
C ARG A 83 -2.14 -15.82 -12.99
N GLU A 84 -2.32 -14.74 -12.25
CA GLU A 84 -2.95 -13.52 -12.78
C GLU A 84 -1.97 -12.35 -12.94
N PHE A 85 -0.77 -12.43 -12.36
CA PHE A 85 0.18 -11.33 -12.35
C PHE A 85 1.58 -11.77 -12.78
N GLU A 86 2.24 -10.90 -13.55
CA GLU A 86 3.65 -11.05 -13.84
C GLU A 86 4.48 -10.82 -12.57
N ARG A 87 5.48 -11.68 -12.34
CA ARG A 87 6.38 -11.59 -11.17
C ARG A 87 7.19 -10.29 -11.15
N LEU A 88 7.51 -9.76 -12.32
CA LEU A 88 8.22 -8.51 -12.55
C LEU A 88 7.49 -7.76 -13.68
N PRO A 89 6.44 -6.97 -13.34
CA PRO A 89 5.70 -6.25 -14.36
C PRO A 89 6.61 -5.19 -14.99
N TYR A 90 6.64 -5.17 -16.32
CA TYR A 90 7.44 -4.20 -17.07
C TYR A 90 6.91 -2.77 -16.91
N GLU A 91 5.59 -2.62 -16.75
CA GLU A 91 4.92 -1.34 -16.54
C GLU A 91 4.28 -1.24 -15.15
N PRO A 92 4.19 -0.03 -14.56
CA PRO A 92 3.47 0.17 -13.31
C PRO A 92 1.99 -0.16 -13.47
N LEU A 93 1.42 -0.89 -12.51
CA LEU A 93 -0.01 -1.17 -12.47
C LEU A 93 -0.79 0.04 -11.94
N TYR A 94 -2.01 0.23 -12.46
CA TYR A 94 -2.94 1.25 -12.01
C TYR A 94 -4.34 0.67 -11.80
N GLU A 95 -5.14 1.36 -11.00
CA GLU A 95 -6.57 1.09 -10.81
C GLU A 95 -7.30 2.44 -10.80
N ASP A 96 -8.32 2.56 -11.64
CA ASP A 96 -9.12 3.78 -11.74
C ASP A 96 -10.15 3.84 -10.62
N ILE A 97 -10.13 4.92 -9.86
CA ILE A 97 -11.13 5.23 -8.84
C ILE A 97 -11.67 6.63 -9.11
N LEU A 98 -12.98 6.74 -9.32
CA LEU A 98 -13.65 8.02 -9.66
C LEU A 98 -12.95 8.75 -10.82
N ASP A 99 -12.59 7.98 -11.86
CA ASP A 99 -11.84 8.43 -13.06
C ASP A 99 -10.44 9.02 -12.77
N VAL A 100 -9.84 8.65 -11.63
CA VAL A 100 -8.47 8.99 -11.29
C VAL A 100 -7.64 7.71 -11.26
N PRO A 101 -6.61 7.56 -12.11
CA PRO A 101 -5.74 6.41 -12.09
C PRO A 101 -4.85 6.46 -10.84
N VAL A 102 -4.95 5.44 -10.00
CA VAL A 102 -4.15 5.29 -8.78
C VAL A 102 -3.16 4.15 -8.99
N ARG A 103 -1.88 4.38 -8.65
CA ARG A 103 -0.86 3.32 -8.72
C ARG A 103 -1.26 2.14 -7.84
N LYS A 104 -0.98 0.94 -8.32
CA LYS A 104 -1.30 -0.32 -7.65
C LYS A 104 -0.04 -1.17 -7.49
N ALA A 105 0.15 -1.70 -6.29
CA ALA A 105 1.12 -2.76 -6.01
C ALA A 105 0.35 -4.01 -5.58
N VAL A 106 0.78 -5.17 -6.04
CA VAL A 106 0.15 -6.45 -5.70
C VAL A 106 1.12 -7.25 -4.84
N ILE A 107 0.67 -7.69 -3.67
CA ILE A 107 1.51 -8.43 -2.71
C ILE A 107 0.83 -9.77 -2.40
N ALA A 108 1.55 -10.86 -2.67
CA ALA A 108 1.10 -12.19 -2.26
C ALA A 108 1.17 -12.37 -0.75
N VAL A 109 0.05 -12.79 -0.18
CA VAL A 109 -0.10 -13.30 1.18
C VAL A 109 0.29 -14.77 1.17
N ASP A 110 1.35 -15.09 1.92
CA ASP A 110 1.86 -16.44 2.13
C ASP A 110 2.34 -16.56 3.58
N ALA A 111 2.29 -17.77 4.14
CA ALA A 111 2.71 -18.02 5.51
C ALA A 111 4.20 -17.66 5.70
N GLY A 112 4.52 -17.03 6.83
CA GLY A 112 5.90 -16.62 7.16
C GLY A 112 6.39 -15.33 6.48
N ARG A 113 5.59 -14.68 5.63
CA ARG A 113 5.93 -13.35 5.10
C ARG A 113 5.48 -12.26 6.06
N ASN A 114 6.37 -11.33 6.39
CA ASN A 114 5.99 -10.11 7.11
C ASN A 114 5.37 -9.11 6.12
N LEU A 115 4.05 -9.01 6.12
CA LEU A 115 3.32 -8.15 5.18
C LEU A 115 3.58 -6.66 5.43
N ALA A 116 3.76 -6.23 6.69
CA ALA A 116 4.05 -4.82 7.01
C ALA A 116 5.35 -4.35 6.35
N VAL A 117 6.42 -5.15 6.43
CA VAL A 117 7.70 -4.84 5.75
C VAL A 117 7.52 -4.71 4.24
N LEU A 118 6.74 -5.60 3.63
CA LEU A 118 6.51 -5.57 2.18
C LEU A 118 5.68 -4.37 1.75
N VAL A 119 4.67 -4.00 2.53
CA VAL A 119 3.86 -2.80 2.30
C VAL A 119 4.72 -1.54 2.44
N GLU A 120 5.55 -1.44 3.48
CA GLU A 120 6.48 -0.33 3.67
C GLU A 120 7.49 -0.23 2.51
N ALA A 121 8.02 -1.36 2.04
CA ALA A 121 8.91 -1.40 0.88
C ALA A 121 8.19 -0.94 -0.40
N ALA A 122 6.95 -1.38 -0.64
CA ALA A 122 6.14 -0.95 -1.78
C ALA A 122 5.85 0.56 -1.74
N VAL A 123 5.54 1.11 -0.56
CA VAL A 123 5.35 2.55 -0.36
C VAL A 123 6.64 3.31 -0.66
N ARG A 124 7.79 2.87 -0.12
CA ARG A 124 9.09 3.51 -0.38
C ARG A 124 9.47 3.47 -1.86
N ASN A 125 9.27 2.33 -2.53
CA ASN A 125 9.50 2.19 -3.96
C ASN A 125 8.59 3.14 -4.77
N THR A 126 7.32 3.25 -4.39
CA THR A 126 6.38 4.18 -5.04
C THR A 126 6.83 5.64 -4.87
N ILE A 127 7.33 6.02 -3.69
CA ILE A 127 7.89 7.35 -3.45
C ILE A 127 9.10 7.63 -4.37
N LEU A 128 9.99 6.64 -4.57
CA LEU A 128 11.11 6.77 -5.50
C LEU A 128 10.63 6.96 -6.95
N GLN A 129 9.69 6.14 -7.40
CA GLN A 129 9.12 6.25 -8.75
C GLN A 129 8.41 7.59 -8.98
N LEU A 130 7.67 8.10 -7.98
CA LEU A 130 7.04 9.42 -8.06
C LEU A 130 8.06 10.57 -8.08
N ARG A 131 9.30 10.33 -7.65
CA ARG A 131 10.43 11.26 -7.76
C ARG A 131 11.24 11.05 -9.05
N GLY A 132 10.78 10.18 -9.95
CA GLY A 132 11.45 9.87 -11.22
C GLY A 132 12.62 8.87 -11.10
N ILE A 133 12.76 8.19 -9.96
CA ILE A 133 13.80 7.17 -9.75
C ILE A 133 13.21 5.80 -10.07
N ASP A 134 13.67 5.19 -11.15
CA ASP A 134 13.28 3.84 -11.59
C ASP A 134 14.42 2.84 -11.39
N THR A 135 14.39 2.14 -10.26
CA THR A 135 15.39 1.14 -9.89
C THR A 135 15.41 -0.05 -10.85
N TYR A 136 14.28 -0.42 -11.47
CA TYR A 136 14.23 -1.54 -12.41
C TYR A 136 14.93 -1.18 -13.71
N ARG A 137 14.62 0.00 -14.26
CA ARG A 137 15.30 0.51 -15.45
C ARG A 137 16.81 0.63 -15.22
N GLU A 138 17.22 1.19 -14.10
CA GLU A 138 18.64 1.31 -13.74
C GLU A 138 19.32 -0.08 -13.65
N PHE A 139 18.63 -1.08 -13.09
CA PHE A 139 19.12 -2.45 -13.06
C PHE A 139 19.29 -3.05 -14.46
N ILE A 140 18.29 -2.90 -15.34
CA ILE A 140 18.36 -3.40 -16.72
C ILE A 140 19.53 -2.77 -17.48
N GLU A 141 19.73 -1.45 -17.34
CA GLU A 141 20.85 -0.74 -17.97
C GLU A 141 22.21 -1.25 -17.45
N ARG A 142 22.33 -1.53 -16.15
CA ARG A 142 23.55 -2.13 -15.56
C ARG A 142 23.76 -3.57 -16.02
N HIS A 143 22.69 -4.37 -16.10
CA HIS A 143 22.75 -5.76 -16.54
C HIS A 143 23.18 -5.88 -18.01
N GLN A 144 22.62 -5.06 -18.90
CA GLN A 144 23.01 -4.99 -20.31
C GLN A 144 24.49 -4.61 -20.48
N LYS A 145 24.99 -3.64 -19.70
CA LYS A 145 26.41 -3.26 -19.70
C LYS A 145 27.33 -4.39 -19.25
N ALA A 146 26.90 -5.21 -18.29
CA ALA A 146 27.66 -6.37 -17.82
C ALA A 146 27.71 -7.48 -18.88
N MET A 147 26.59 -7.73 -19.56
CA MET A 147 26.48 -8.73 -20.64
C MET A 147 27.18 -8.31 -21.94
N GLY A 148 27.34 -7.01 -22.18
CA GLY A 148 27.95 -6.45 -23.39
C GLY A 148 29.46 -6.23 -23.32
N LYS A 149 30.14 -6.60 -22.22
CA LYS A 149 31.60 -6.66 -22.16
C LYS A 149 32.07 -8.05 -22.61
N PRO A 150 32.71 -8.21 -23.78
CA PRO A 150 33.53 -9.39 -24.00
C PRO A 150 34.68 -9.38 -22.99
N GLU A 151 35.05 -10.54 -22.46
CA GLU A 151 36.32 -10.73 -21.73
C GLU A 151 37.53 -10.32 -22.59
#